data_AF-A0A3C7VVI1-F1
#
_entry.id   AF-A0A3C7VVI1-F1
#
_cell.length_a   1.000
_cell.length_b   1.000
_cell.length_c   1.000
_cell.angle_alpha   90.00
_cell.angle_beta   90.00
_cell.angle_gamma   90.00
#
_symmetry.space_group_name_H-M   'P 1'
#
loop_
_entity.id
_entity.type
_entity.pdbx_description
1 polymer ?
#
loop_
_entity_poly.entity_id
_entity_poly.type
_entity_poly.pdbx_seq_one_letter_code
_entity_poly.pdbx_strand_id
1 'polypeptide(L)'
;EPFDSLYWCTAAAAAPWVKASGLAVDERGFLAVDDTLRSVDDGRVFAAGDIATQVNHPRPKAGVYAVRQGPALAHNLRACLTGVTLREHRPQQRFLSLLSLGEQRATADRGPFSATGAWVWRWKDHIDRSFMRRFSDLPRMKAAAGSAAPAQVQTQAPCGGCGAKVGGDPLAEALAALREDFPAHCLPGGGAAEDAAALPAANGTLLQSLDTLRGLVDDPWLMGRIAAQHALNDLYASGARPRAALAAITLPFAAAGVQARDLRQVLAGALTAFAEADCVLLGGHSLQGPEWQLGFAVTGEAAAGEPLRKRGAQAGDVLLLTRPLGTGVLFAAHMQLAADGRDIDRALALMGTSQAAALEAAVAGGARAATDVTGFGLAGHLCEMLGDALGATLDLAALPVLPGAEAAIAAGLRSTGAPANLAAWGARVLGSGDPVRQQLLFDPQTAGGLLLALPPAGVSEARRVLEAADLGAAVIGECVASEPGMIRLSSAS
;
A
#
# COMPACT_ATOMS: atom_id res chain seq x y z
N GLU A 1 36.86 -20.09 34.13
CA GLU A 1 35.66 -20.15 34.99
C GLU A 1 34.74 -21.24 34.47
N PRO A 2 34.02 -21.98 35.33
CA PRO A 2 32.97 -22.88 34.87
C PRO A 2 31.89 -22.05 34.16
N PHE A 3 31.48 -22.47 32.97
CA PHE A 3 30.37 -21.88 32.22
C PHE A 3 29.18 -22.85 32.26
N ASP A 4 27.95 -22.33 32.33
CA ASP A 4 26.73 -23.16 32.30
C ASP A 4 26.42 -23.69 30.89
N SER A 5 26.93 -23.01 29.84
CA SER A 5 26.75 -23.39 28.44
C SER A 5 27.86 -22.83 27.56
N LEU A 6 28.28 -23.62 26.57
CA LEU A 6 29.27 -23.23 25.55
C LEU A 6 28.57 -23.08 24.19
N TYR A 7 28.61 -21.87 23.64
CA TYR A 7 28.14 -21.61 22.28
C TYR A 7 29.32 -21.51 21.32
N TRP A 8 29.40 -22.43 20.36
CA TRP A 8 30.43 -22.41 19.33
C TRP A 8 29.98 -21.56 18.13
N CYS A 9 30.31 -20.28 18.13
CA CYS A 9 30.04 -19.40 17.00
C CYS A 9 31.02 -19.70 15.85
N THR A 10 30.58 -20.46 14.84
CA THR A 10 31.38 -20.75 13.65
C THR A 10 31.44 -19.57 12.68
N ALA A 11 32.40 -19.60 11.75
CA ALA A 11 32.46 -18.64 10.66
C ALA A 11 31.23 -18.75 9.74
N ALA A 12 30.95 -17.69 8.98
CA ALA A 12 29.93 -17.71 7.93
C ALA A 12 30.17 -18.86 6.93
N ALA A 13 29.08 -19.45 6.46
CA ALA A 13 29.06 -20.43 5.38
C ALA A 13 28.47 -19.78 4.12
N ALA A 14 28.97 -20.19 2.95
CA ALA A 14 28.43 -19.70 1.69
C ALA A 14 27.01 -20.26 1.47
N ALA A 15 26.14 -19.44 0.87
CA ALA A 15 24.80 -19.89 0.52
C ALA A 15 24.88 -20.93 -0.62
N PRO A 16 24.28 -22.12 -0.50
CA PRO A 16 24.44 -23.21 -1.48
C PRO A 16 24.06 -22.83 -2.91
N TRP A 17 23.09 -21.93 -3.06
CA TRP A 17 22.60 -21.48 -4.37
C TRP A 17 23.67 -20.70 -5.17
N VAL A 18 24.66 -20.10 -4.51
CA VAL A 18 25.73 -19.35 -5.19
C VAL A 18 26.56 -20.32 -6.05
N LYS A 19 27.00 -21.43 -5.47
CA LYS A 19 27.70 -22.48 -6.23
C LYS A 19 26.79 -23.13 -7.27
N ALA A 20 25.51 -23.36 -6.93
CA ALA A 20 24.55 -23.94 -7.86
C ALA A 20 24.24 -23.03 -9.07
N SER A 21 24.50 -21.72 -8.97
CA SER A 21 24.28 -20.76 -10.06
C SER A 21 25.25 -20.94 -11.25
N GLY A 22 26.35 -21.67 -11.06
CA GLY A 22 27.40 -21.85 -12.06
C GLY A 22 28.43 -20.72 -12.10
N LEU A 23 28.27 -19.67 -11.29
CA LEU A 23 29.27 -18.61 -11.12
C LEU A 23 30.53 -19.13 -10.41
N ALA A 24 31.66 -18.50 -10.71
CA ALA A 24 32.95 -18.80 -10.10
C ALA A 24 32.90 -18.53 -8.60
N VAL A 25 33.28 -19.53 -7.81
CA VAL A 25 33.33 -19.45 -6.35
C VAL A 25 34.72 -19.78 -5.83
N ASP A 26 35.02 -19.32 -4.61
CA ASP A 26 36.19 -19.80 -3.87
C ASP A 26 36.00 -21.24 -3.35
N GLU A 27 37.05 -21.79 -2.74
CA GLU A 27 37.04 -23.16 -2.19
C GLU A 27 35.94 -23.40 -1.14
N ARG A 28 35.45 -22.32 -0.51
CA ARG A 28 34.40 -22.37 0.51
C ARG A 28 33.00 -22.07 -0.05
N GLY A 29 32.89 -21.86 -1.36
CA GLY A 29 31.62 -21.65 -2.08
C GLY A 29 31.15 -20.20 -2.14
N PHE A 30 31.94 -19.22 -1.69
CA PHE A 30 31.58 -17.80 -1.80
C PHE A 30 31.85 -17.29 -3.21
N LEU A 31 31.02 -16.39 -3.72
CA LEU A 31 31.17 -15.82 -5.06
C LEU A 31 32.52 -15.12 -5.20
N ALA A 32 33.33 -15.51 -6.18
CA ALA A 32 34.63 -14.90 -6.43
C ALA A 32 34.45 -13.58 -7.19
N VAL A 33 34.93 -12.47 -6.59
CA VAL A 33 34.84 -11.14 -7.20
C VAL A 33 36.21 -10.48 -7.37
N ASP A 34 36.33 -9.67 -8.42
CA ASP A 34 37.49 -8.82 -8.68
C ASP A 34 37.52 -7.57 -7.76
N ASP A 35 38.51 -6.71 -7.95
CA ASP A 35 38.66 -5.51 -7.14
C ASP A 35 37.59 -4.45 -7.39
N THR A 36 36.78 -4.61 -8.43
CA THR A 36 35.58 -3.80 -8.69
C THR A 36 34.30 -4.44 -8.14
N LEU A 37 34.43 -5.51 -7.33
CA LEU A 37 33.31 -6.25 -6.74
C LEU A 37 32.42 -6.94 -7.78
N ARG A 38 32.97 -7.20 -8.97
CA ARG A 38 32.30 -7.87 -10.08
C ARG A 38 32.69 -9.33 -10.11
N SER A 39 31.79 -10.23 -10.52
CA SER A 39 32.12 -11.64 -10.70
C SER A 39 33.28 -11.78 -11.67
N VAL A 40 34.22 -12.67 -11.35
CA VAL A 40 35.42 -12.88 -12.17
C VAL A 40 35.11 -13.52 -13.54
N ASP A 41 33.94 -14.12 -13.69
CA ASP A 41 33.50 -14.89 -14.86
C ASP A 41 32.19 -14.40 -15.50
N ASP A 42 31.47 -13.46 -14.87
CA ASP A 42 30.33 -12.77 -15.47
C ASP A 42 30.35 -11.27 -15.14
N GLY A 43 30.65 -10.46 -16.17
CA GLY A 43 30.77 -9.01 -16.04
C GLY A 43 29.47 -8.27 -15.69
N ARG A 44 28.33 -8.95 -15.67
CA ARG A 44 27.01 -8.37 -15.31
C ARG A 44 26.67 -8.59 -13.84
N VAL A 45 27.38 -9.50 -13.17
CA VAL A 45 27.11 -9.88 -11.78
C VAL A 45 28.07 -9.13 -10.86
N PHE A 46 27.53 -8.51 -9.83
CA PHE A 46 28.30 -7.86 -8.77
C PHE A 46 27.88 -8.41 -7.42
N ALA A 47 28.80 -8.45 -6.46
CA ALA A 47 28.49 -8.87 -5.11
C ALA A 47 29.39 -8.19 -4.07
N ALA A 48 28.81 -7.97 -2.89
CA ALA A 48 29.50 -7.40 -1.74
C ALA A 48 29.04 -8.10 -0.45
N GLY A 49 29.84 -7.95 0.59
CA GLY A 49 29.61 -8.52 1.90
C GLY A 49 29.93 -10.00 1.97
N ASP A 50 29.32 -10.66 2.94
CA ASP A 50 29.74 -12.00 3.36
C ASP A 50 29.43 -13.09 2.31
N ILE A 51 28.62 -12.80 1.30
CA ILE A 51 28.32 -13.71 0.18
C ILE A 51 29.48 -13.85 -0.83
N ALA A 52 30.41 -12.90 -0.84
CA ALA A 52 31.47 -12.82 -1.84
C ALA A 52 32.87 -12.85 -1.22
N THR A 53 33.84 -13.33 -1.98
CA THR A 53 35.27 -13.26 -1.67
C THR A 53 35.96 -12.41 -2.73
N GLN A 54 36.56 -11.31 -2.30
CA GLN A 54 37.41 -10.49 -3.15
C GLN A 54 38.77 -11.19 -3.33
N VAL A 55 39.03 -11.69 -4.54
CA VAL A 55 40.10 -12.67 -4.80
C VAL A 55 41.48 -12.12 -4.46
N ASN A 56 41.77 -10.86 -4.82
CA ASN A 56 43.08 -10.23 -4.55
C ASN A 56 43.24 -9.76 -3.09
N HIS A 57 42.15 -9.70 -2.33
CA HIS A 57 42.12 -9.14 -0.99
C HIS A 57 41.29 -10.01 -0.02
N PRO A 58 41.71 -11.26 0.25
CA PRO A 58 40.97 -12.15 1.14
C PRO A 58 40.88 -11.54 2.55
N ARG A 59 39.67 -11.49 3.09
CA ARG A 59 39.36 -11.00 4.44
C ARG A 59 38.40 -11.96 5.15
N PRO A 60 38.46 -12.04 6.49
CA PRO A 60 37.43 -12.72 7.27
C PRO A 60 36.04 -12.15 6.93
N LYS A 61 35.02 -13.01 6.95
CA LYS A 61 33.63 -12.60 6.78
C LYS A 61 33.22 -11.75 7.99
N ALA A 62 32.91 -10.49 7.76
CA ALA A 62 32.63 -9.52 8.80
C ALA A 62 31.87 -8.32 8.22
N GLY A 63 30.80 -7.91 8.91
CA GLY A 63 29.93 -6.81 8.47
C GLY A 63 30.65 -5.48 8.24
N VAL A 64 31.78 -5.22 8.90
CA VAL A 64 32.56 -3.98 8.70
C VAL A 64 33.12 -3.88 7.28
N TYR A 65 33.52 -5.01 6.68
CA TYR A 65 33.97 -5.04 5.30
C TYR A 65 32.80 -4.86 4.33
N ALA A 66 31.69 -5.56 4.60
CA ALA A 66 30.46 -5.46 3.81
C ALA A 66 29.95 -4.02 3.69
N VAL A 67 29.84 -3.32 4.81
CA VAL A 67 29.36 -1.92 4.86
C VAL A 67 30.26 -0.99 4.05
N ARG A 68 31.58 -1.24 4.02
CA ARG A 68 32.55 -0.41 3.29
C ARG A 68 32.62 -0.72 1.79
N GLN A 69 32.15 -1.87 1.36
CA GLN A 69 32.02 -2.21 -0.05
C GLN A 69 30.85 -1.47 -0.72
N GLY A 70 29.81 -1.11 0.04
CA GLY A 70 28.60 -0.44 -0.45
C GLY A 70 28.83 0.75 -1.40
N PRO A 71 29.65 1.76 -1.06
CA PRO A 71 29.92 2.90 -1.94
C PRO A 71 30.59 2.52 -3.27
N ALA A 72 31.50 1.55 -3.25
CA ALA A 72 32.17 1.08 -4.48
C ALA A 72 31.18 0.28 -5.34
N LEU A 73 30.39 -0.60 -4.72
CA LEU A 73 29.35 -1.37 -5.40
C LEU A 73 28.32 -0.44 -6.07
N ALA A 74 27.82 0.57 -5.35
CA ALA A 74 26.84 1.53 -5.88
C ALA A 74 27.39 2.34 -7.05
N HIS A 75 28.66 2.77 -6.99
CA HIS A 75 29.34 3.41 -8.12
C HIS A 75 29.44 2.45 -9.31
N ASN A 76 29.92 1.23 -9.09
CA ASN A 76 30.22 0.27 -10.14
C ASN A 76 28.96 -0.24 -10.86
N LEU A 77 27.86 -0.45 -10.13
CA LEU A 77 26.57 -0.76 -10.74
C LEU A 77 26.11 0.36 -11.68
N ARG A 78 26.19 1.64 -11.25
CA ARG A 78 25.85 2.79 -12.10
C ARG A 78 26.79 2.91 -13.29
N ALA A 79 28.09 2.79 -13.04
CA ALA A 79 29.13 2.92 -14.06
C ALA A 79 29.01 1.84 -15.15
N CYS A 80 28.67 0.61 -14.76
CA CYS A 80 28.38 -0.46 -15.71
C CYS A 80 27.18 -0.15 -16.61
N LEU A 81 26.13 0.48 -16.06
CA LEU A 81 24.92 0.86 -16.82
C LEU A 81 25.14 2.08 -17.71
N THR A 82 26.03 3.00 -17.34
CA THR A 82 26.28 4.26 -18.07
C THR A 82 27.54 4.25 -18.93
N GLY A 83 28.28 3.14 -18.96
CA GLY A 83 29.54 3.03 -19.71
C GLY A 83 30.69 3.84 -19.10
N VAL A 84 30.62 4.18 -17.81
CA VAL A 84 31.67 4.88 -17.07
C VAL A 84 32.65 3.88 -16.46
N THR A 85 33.88 4.33 -16.17
CA THR A 85 34.93 3.50 -15.56
C THR A 85 34.55 2.99 -14.16
N LEU A 86 34.77 1.68 -13.94
CA LEU A 86 34.62 1.04 -12.65
C LEU A 86 35.71 1.50 -11.67
N ARG A 87 35.38 1.49 -10.39
CA ARG A 87 36.24 1.87 -9.28
C ARG A 87 36.67 0.65 -8.49
N GLU A 88 37.97 0.54 -8.23
CA GLU A 88 38.51 -0.48 -7.32
C GLU A 88 38.11 -0.20 -5.85
N HIS A 89 37.84 -1.27 -5.12
CA HIS A 89 37.64 -1.30 -3.69
C HIS A 89 38.85 -1.98 -3.03
N ARG A 90 39.48 -1.31 -2.07
CA ARG A 90 40.55 -1.91 -1.25
C ARG A 90 40.10 -2.04 0.21
N PRO A 91 39.86 -3.25 0.72
CA PRO A 91 39.39 -3.44 2.08
C PRO A 91 40.53 -3.19 3.08
N GLN A 92 40.20 -2.57 4.21
CA GLN A 92 41.16 -2.36 5.30
C GLN A 92 41.77 -3.67 5.80
N GLN A 93 42.99 -3.64 6.32
CA GLN A 93 43.64 -4.84 6.84
C GLN A 93 43.16 -5.24 8.24
N ARG A 94 42.81 -4.24 9.07
CA ARG A 94 42.38 -4.44 10.46
C ARG A 94 41.06 -3.71 10.70
N PHE A 95 40.24 -4.25 11.58
CA PHE A 95 39.01 -3.63 12.05
C PHE A 95 38.91 -3.76 13.58
N LEU A 96 38.02 -2.96 14.16
CA LEU A 96 37.67 -3.06 15.57
C LEU A 96 36.51 -4.04 15.71
N SER A 97 36.72 -5.12 16.45
CA SER A 97 35.67 -6.07 16.85
C SER A 97 35.08 -5.63 18.19
N LEU A 98 33.75 -5.58 18.29
CA LEU A 98 33.03 -5.21 19.50
C LEU A 98 31.97 -6.26 19.80
N LEU A 99 32.18 -7.04 20.86
CA LEU A 99 31.29 -8.12 21.29
C LEU A 99 30.60 -7.76 22.61
N SER A 100 29.27 -7.81 22.65
CA SER A 100 28.51 -7.62 23.88
C SER A 100 28.56 -8.88 24.74
N LEU A 101 28.75 -8.72 26.06
CA LEU A 101 28.84 -9.82 27.03
C LEU A 101 27.58 -9.97 27.91
N GLY A 102 26.53 -9.17 27.65
CA GLY A 102 25.41 -9.01 28.57
C GLY A 102 25.66 -7.93 29.63
N GLU A 103 24.65 -7.60 30.44
CA GLU A 103 24.74 -6.65 31.56
C GLU A 103 25.40 -5.30 31.22
N GLN A 104 25.18 -4.80 30.01
CA GLN A 104 25.82 -3.58 29.49
C GLN A 104 27.37 -3.61 29.58
N ARG A 105 27.98 -4.78 29.35
CA ARG A 105 29.42 -4.97 29.20
C ARG A 105 29.76 -5.44 27.80
N ALA A 106 30.95 -5.09 27.32
CA ALA A 106 31.45 -5.52 26.03
C ALA A 106 32.98 -5.69 26.05
N THR A 107 33.48 -6.46 25.09
CA THR A 107 34.91 -6.61 24.79
C THR A 107 35.19 -6.00 23.43
N ALA A 108 36.22 -5.16 23.37
CA ALA A 108 36.81 -4.60 22.18
C ALA A 108 38.10 -5.34 21.85
N ASP A 109 38.31 -5.64 20.57
CA ASP A 109 39.55 -6.20 20.05
C ASP A 109 39.98 -5.46 18.77
N ARG A 110 41.24 -5.05 18.72
CA ARG A 110 41.85 -4.44 17.52
C ARG A 110 43.32 -4.82 17.43
N GLY A 111 43.59 -6.04 16.95
CA GLY A 111 44.95 -6.53 16.78
C GLY A 111 45.58 -6.86 18.13
N PRO A 112 46.68 -6.21 18.56
CA PRO A 112 47.31 -6.51 19.84
C PRO A 112 46.61 -5.87 21.04
N PHE A 113 45.60 -5.01 20.82
CA PHE A 113 44.90 -4.29 21.88
C PHE A 113 43.53 -4.88 22.11
N SER A 114 43.25 -5.26 23.36
CA SER A 114 41.92 -5.66 23.80
C SER A 114 41.53 -4.92 25.08
N ALA A 115 40.24 -4.64 25.24
CA ALA A 115 39.70 -4.00 26.41
C ALA A 115 38.30 -4.54 26.72
N THR A 116 37.97 -4.72 27.99
CA THR A 116 36.66 -5.23 28.41
C THR A 116 36.09 -4.36 29.52
N GLY A 117 34.81 -4.02 29.44
CA GLY A 117 34.13 -3.29 30.52
C GLY A 117 32.85 -2.60 30.08
N ALA A 118 32.17 -1.96 31.03
CA ALA A 118 30.95 -1.20 30.76
C ALA A 118 31.20 0.03 29.87
N TRP A 119 32.37 0.66 29.97
CA TRP A 119 32.74 1.79 29.10
C TRP A 119 32.89 1.34 27.63
N VAL A 120 33.37 0.12 27.38
CA VAL A 120 33.46 -0.47 26.05
C VAL A 120 32.07 -0.71 25.47
N TRP A 121 31.12 -1.14 26.30
CA TRP A 121 29.74 -1.30 25.88
C TRP A 121 29.10 0.03 25.48
N ARG A 122 29.30 1.09 26.27
CA ARG A 122 28.80 2.44 25.91
C ARG A 122 29.41 2.93 24.60
N TRP A 123 30.67 2.61 24.35
CA TRP A 123 31.32 2.91 23.08
C TRP A 123 30.71 2.14 21.91
N LYS A 124 30.46 0.83 22.09
CA LYS A 124 29.75 0.00 21.10
C LYS A 124 28.34 0.51 20.82
N ASP A 125 27.54 0.73 21.86
CA ASP A 125 26.16 1.22 21.75
C ASP A 125 26.12 2.58 21.02
N HIS A 126 27.08 3.47 21.31
CA HIS A 126 27.22 4.72 20.58
C HIS A 126 27.53 4.51 19.09
N ILE A 127 28.48 3.63 18.75
CA ILE A 127 28.81 3.32 17.34
C ILE A 127 27.60 2.72 16.62
N ASP A 128 26.96 1.72 17.21
CA ASP A 128 25.85 0.99 16.61
C ASP A 128 24.64 1.91 16.42
N ARG A 129 24.25 2.68 17.44
CA ARG A 129 23.16 3.67 17.33
C ARG A 129 23.51 4.80 16.37
N SER A 130 24.77 5.26 16.35
CA SER A 130 25.20 6.27 15.38
C SER A 130 25.15 5.74 13.95
N PHE A 131 25.45 4.47 13.73
CA PHE A 131 25.30 3.84 12.43
C PHE A 131 23.83 3.71 12.05
N MET A 132 22.97 3.20 12.94
CA MET A 132 21.53 3.06 12.70
C MET A 132 20.84 4.39 12.43
N ARG A 133 21.19 5.47 13.15
CA ARG A 133 20.66 6.82 12.90
C ARG A 133 20.87 7.30 11.47
N ARG A 134 21.92 6.85 10.77
CA ARG A 134 22.14 7.20 9.35
C ARG A 134 21.09 6.64 8.40
N PHE A 135 20.34 5.64 8.85
CA PHE A 135 19.27 4.98 8.09
C PHE A 135 17.88 5.30 8.65
N SER A 136 17.80 5.86 9.85
CA SER A 136 16.57 6.40 10.43
C SER A 136 16.35 7.87 10.06
N ASP A 137 17.43 8.68 10.06
CA ASP A 137 17.40 10.11 9.76
C ASP A 137 18.05 10.36 8.39
N LEU A 138 17.35 10.00 7.31
CA LEU A 138 17.87 10.18 5.96
C LEU A 138 17.91 11.68 5.62
N PRO A 139 19.07 12.23 5.19
CA PRO A 139 19.12 13.61 4.72
C PRO A 139 18.21 13.75 3.49
N ARG A 140 17.38 14.80 3.46
CA ARG A 140 16.56 15.11 2.28
C ARG A 140 17.47 15.17 1.05
N MET A 141 17.21 14.31 0.07
CA MET A 141 17.91 14.38 -1.21
C MET A 141 17.67 15.76 -1.82
N LYS A 142 18.74 16.47 -2.18
CA LYS A 142 18.59 17.65 -3.02
C LYS A 142 17.95 17.19 -4.32
N ALA A 143 16.79 17.75 -4.67
CA ALA A 143 16.17 17.51 -5.96
C ALA A 143 17.23 17.69 -7.05
N ALA A 144 17.33 16.75 -7.98
CA ALA A 144 18.23 16.89 -9.10
C ALA A 144 17.85 18.17 -9.85
N ALA A 145 18.76 19.14 -9.91
CA ALA A 145 18.58 20.34 -10.70
C ALA A 145 18.61 19.93 -12.18
N GLY A 146 17.46 19.59 -12.75
CA GLY A 146 17.39 19.14 -14.13
C GLY A 146 16.16 18.32 -14.50
N SER A 147 14.96 18.86 -14.31
CA SER A 147 13.84 18.55 -15.21
C SER A 147 12.96 19.80 -15.31
N ALA A 148 13.09 20.52 -16.42
CA ALA A 148 12.21 21.63 -16.75
C ALA A 148 10.82 21.07 -17.11
N ALA A 149 9.99 20.88 -16.09
CA ALA A 149 8.54 20.79 -16.27
C ALA A 149 7.96 22.20 -16.09
N PRO A 150 6.99 22.63 -16.92
CA PRO A 150 6.42 23.97 -16.85
C PRO A 150 5.77 24.22 -15.49
N ALA A 151 6.02 25.41 -14.94
CA ALA A 151 5.76 25.82 -13.56
C ALA A 151 4.28 26.14 -13.24
N GLN A 152 3.32 25.30 -13.67
CA GLN A 152 1.90 25.46 -13.30
C GLN A 152 1.20 24.17 -12.86
N VAL A 153 1.93 23.09 -12.56
CA VAL A 153 1.33 21.83 -12.08
C VAL A 153 1.96 21.45 -10.74
N GLN A 154 1.10 21.00 -9.81
CA GLN A 154 1.36 20.53 -8.45
C GLN A 154 2.84 20.31 -8.09
N THR A 155 3.31 20.98 -7.02
CA THR A 155 4.67 20.84 -6.47
C THR A 155 4.97 19.44 -5.92
N GLN A 156 3.95 18.58 -5.82
CA GLN A 156 4.02 17.18 -5.44
C GLN A 156 3.62 16.32 -6.65
N ALA A 157 4.38 15.26 -6.94
CA ALA A 157 3.99 14.28 -7.95
C ALA A 157 2.60 13.70 -7.60
N PRO A 158 1.69 13.53 -8.58
CA PRO A 158 0.37 12.95 -8.33
C PRO A 158 0.50 11.62 -7.57
N CYS A 159 -0.29 11.44 -6.51
CA CYS A 159 -0.29 10.18 -5.77
C CYS A 159 -0.80 9.03 -6.67
N GLY A 160 -0.22 7.84 -6.50
CA GLY A 160 -0.73 6.61 -7.09
C GLY A 160 -2.09 6.18 -6.50
N GLY A 161 -2.61 5.03 -6.91
CA GLY A 161 -3.89 4.50 -6.43
C GLY A 161 -5.09 5.38 -6.83
N CYS A 162 -6.09 5.50 -5.93
CA CYS A 162 -7.32 6.27 -6.18
C CYS A 162 -7.14 7.80 -6.16
N GLY A 163 -5.98 8.30 -5.74
CA GLY A 163 -5.69 9.75 -5.69
C GLY A 163 -5.54 10.42 -7.07
N ALA A 164 -5.73 9.65 -8.14
CA ALA A 164 -5.54 10.00 -9.53
C ALA A 164 -6.85 10.29 -10.32
N LYS A 165 -8.02 10.17 -9.69
CA LYS A 165 -9.32 10.37 -10.36
C LYS A 165 -9.46 11.80 -10.91
N VAL A 166 -10.13 11.94 -12.05
CA VAL A 166 -10.61 13.26 -12.53
C VAL A 166 -11.56 13.81 -11.47
N GLY A 167 -11.54 15.13 -11.24
CA GLY A 167 -12.49 15.77 -10.31
C GLY A 167 -13.93 15.44 -10.67
N GLY A 168 -14.83 15.45 -9.67
CA GLY A 168 -16.23 15.08 -9.88
C GLY A 168 -16.96 15.95 -10.91
N ASP A 169 -16.66 17.25 -10.95
CA ASP A 169 -17.44 18.22 -11.76
C ASP A 169 -17.30 18.01 -13.28
N PRO A 170 -16.10 17.88 -13.89
CA PRO A 170 -15.99 17.66 -15.34
C PRO A 170 -16.64 16.36 -15.84
N LEU A 171 -16.57 15.29 -15.05
CA LEU A 171 -17.20 14.02 -15.42
C LEU A 171 -18.73 14.12 -15.34
N ALA A 172 -19.25 14.73 -14.27
CA ALA A 172 -20.69 14.93 -14.09
C ALA A 172 -21.28 15.80 -15.21
N GLU A 173 -20.61 16.91 -15.56
CA GLU A 173 -21.00 17.79 -16.66
C GLU A 173 -21.03 17.06 -18.01
N ALA A 174 -19.99 16.31 -18.33
CA ALA A 174 -19.92 15.55 -19.59
C ALA A 174 -21.03 14.49 -19.68
N LEU A 175 -21.28 13.75 -18.60
CA LEU A 175 -22.35 12.74 -18.57
C LEU A 175 -23.75 13.36 -18.62
N ALA A 176 -23.94 14.54 -18.00
CA ALA A 176 -25.21 15.25 -18.08
C ALA A 176 -25.52 15.68 -19.51
N ALA A 177 -24.55 16.28 -20.21
CA ALA A 177 -24.71 16.66 -21.62
C ALA A 177 -25.01 15.44 -22.52
N LEU A 178 -24.26 14.33 -22.37
CA LEU A 178 -24.47 13.13 -23.17
C LEU A 178 -25.83 12.45 -22.91
N ARG A 179 -26.39 12.57 -21.70
CA ARG A 179 -27.74 12.09 -21.39
C ARG A 179 -28.82 12.87 -22.13
N GLU A 180 -28.62 14.17 -22.34
CA GLU A 180 -29.52 15.00 -23.13
C GLU A 180 -29.43 14.64 -24.61
N ASP A 181 -28.22 14.43 -25.13
CA ASP A 181 -27.99 14.08 -26.53
C ASP A 181 -28.42 12.64 -26.88
N PHE A 182 -28.27 11.70 -25.94
CA PHE A 182 -28.50 10.26 -26.16
C PHE A 182 -29.38 9.61 -25.05
N PRO A 183 -30.63 10.08 -24.83
CA PRO A 183 -31.45 9.67 -23.70
C PRO A 183 -31.85 8.19 -23.70
N ALA A 184 -31.90 7.54 -24.87
CA ALA A 184 -32.21 6.11 -24.99
C ALA A 184 -30.98 5.18 -24.80
N HIS A 185 -29.77 5.75 -24.77
CA HIS A 185 -28.51 5.01 -24.70
C HIS A 185 -27.71 5.30 -23.43
N CYS A 186 -28.20 6.23 -22.60
CA CYS A 186 -27.71 6.46 -21.26
C CYS A 186 -28.64 5.79 -20.24
N LEU A 187 -28.11 5.39 -19.08
CA LEU A 187 -28.94 4.85 -18.00
C LEU A 187 -30.08 5.83 -17.67
N PRO A 188 -31.35 5.36 -17.65
CA PRO A 188 -32.51 6.22 -17.49
C PRO A 188 -32.56 6.86 -16.10
N GLY A 189 -32.79 8.17 -16.08
CA GLY A 189 -32.80 9.00 -14.87
C GLY A 189 -31.39 9.36 -14.42
N GLY A 190 -31.20 10.58 -13.92
CA GLY A 190 -30.00 10.97 -13.18
C GLY A 190 -29.87 10.23 -11.85
N GLY A 191 -30.02 8.91 -11.86
CA GLY A 191 -29.84 8.03 -10.70
C GLY A 191 -28.47 8.29 -10.09
N ALA A 192 -28.45 8.28 -8.75
CA ALA A 192 -27.22 8.43 -8.00
C ALA A 192 -26.17 7.44 -8.48
N ALA A 193 -24.90 7.86 -8.50
CA ALA A 193 -23.81 6.98 -8.88
C ALA A 193 -23.72 5.80 -7.90
N GLU A 194 -24.05 4.60 -8.38
CA GLU A 194 -23.87 3.33 -7.66
C GLU A 194 -22.46 2.79 -7.92
N ASP A 195 -21.96 1.92 -7.04
CA ASP A 195 -20.59 1.38 -7.15
C ASP A 195 -20.47 0.31 -8.25
N ALA A 196 -21.55 -0.42 -8.53
CA ALA A 196 -21.66 -1.31 -9.68
C ALA A 196 -22.98 -1.10 -10.43
N ALA A 197 -22.93 -1.18 -11.76
CA ALA A 197 -24.09 -1.02 -12.63
C ALA A 197 -24.81 -2.36 -12.84
N ALA A 198 -26.15 -2.36 -12.75
CA ALA A 198 -26.95 -3.52 -13.09
C ALA A 198 -26.97 -3.76 -14.61
N LEU A 199 -26.69 -5.00 -15.02
CA LEU A 199 -26.77 -5.44 -16.40
C LEU A 199 -28.14 -6.06 -16.70
N PRO A 200 -28.74 -5.80 -17.87
CA PRO A 200 -29.90 -6.55 -18.33
C PRO A 200 -29.53 -8.04 -18.49
N ALA A 201 -30.17 -8.91 -17.70
CA ALA A 201 -29.97 -10.35 -17.75
C ALA A 201 -31.32 -11.07 -17.84
N ALA A 202 -31.32 -12.25 -18.47
CA ALA A 202 -32.54 -13.04 -18.65
C ALA A 202 -33.05 -13.62 -17.31
N ASN A 203 -32.14 -13.99 -16.41
CA ASN A 203 -32.42 -14.51 -15.07
C ASN A 203 -31.43 -13.90 -14.07
N GLY A 204 -31.90 -13.53 -12.88
CA GLY A 204 -31.08 -12.93 -11.83
C GLY A 204 -30.66 -11.47 -12.13
N THR A 205 -29.98 -10.86 -11.16
CA THR A 205 -29.44 -9.49 -11.30
C THR A 205 -27.93 -9.56 -11.36
N LEU A 206 -27.38 -9.33 -12.56
CA LEU A 206 -25.94 -9.21 -12.77
C LEU A 206 -25.49 -7.77 -12.53
N LEU A 207 -24.34 -7.60 -11.88
CA LEU A 207 -23.71 -6.31 -11.66
C LEU A 207 -22.35 -6.27 -12.34
N GLN A 208 -21.96 -5.10 -12.86
CA GLN A 208 -20.67 -4.87 -13.46
C GLN A 208 -20.04 -3.59 -12.90
N SER A 209 -18.76 -3.67 -12.57
CA SER A 209 -17.92 -2.51 -12.27
C SER A 209 -16.62 -2.57 -13.07
N LEU A 210 -15.97 -1.42 -13.22
CA LEU A 210 -14.61 -1.29 -13.71
C LEU A 210 -13.88 -0.28 -12.83
N ASP A 211 -12.78 -0.72 -12.25
CA ASP A 211 -11.89 0.18 -11.55
C ASP A 211 -10.43 0.01 -11.99
N THR A 212 -9.71 1.13 -12.03
CA THR A 212 -8.30 1.15 -12.44
C THR A 212 -7.48 2.03 -11.51
N LEU A 213 -6.31 1.52 -11.11
CA LEU A 213 -5.38 2.17 -10.22
C LEU A 213 -4.09 2.51 -10.97
N ARG A 214 -3.53 3.68 -10.69
CA ARG A 214 -2.10 3.91 -10.94
C ARG A 214 -1.28 3.10 -9.94
N GLY A 215 -0.13 2.60 -10.40
CA GLY A 215 0.80 1.82 -9.56
C GLY A 215 1.12 2.53 -8.25
N LEU A 216 0.91 1.83 -7.15
CA LEU A 216 1.15 2.33 -5.79
C LEU A 216 2.47 1.82 -5.21
N VAL A 217 2.87 0.62 -5.63
CA VAL A 217 4.10 -0.07 -5.21
C VAL A 217 4.80 -0.69 -6.42
N ASP A 218 6.10 -0.89 -6.30
CA ASP A 218 6.95 -1.44 -7.37
C ASP A 218 6.90 -2.97 -7.46
N ASP A 219 6.26 -3.65 -6.50
CA ASP A 219 6.05 -5.11 -6.56
C ASP A 219 4.84 -5.43 -7.47
N PRO A 220 5.07 -6.03 -8.67
CA PRO A 220 4.00 -6.31 -9.62
C PRO A 220 2.99 -7.34 -9.10
N TRP A 221 3.43 -8.33 -8.32
CA TRP A 221 2.51 -9.33 -7.76
C TRP A 221 1.58 -8.69 -6.74
N LEU A 222 2.15 -7.93 -5.81
CA LEU A 222 1.37 -7.26 -4.77
C LEU A 222 0.42 -6.22 -5.37
N MET A 223 0.89 -5.45 -6.34
CA MET A 223 0.05 -4.46 -7.02
C MET A 223 -1.10 -5.13 -7.80
N GLY A 224 -0.85 -6.27 -8.47
CA GLY A 224 -1.89 -7.06 -9.11
C GLY A 224 -2.95 -7.57 -8.13
N ARG A 225 -2.52 -8.05 -6.95
CA ARG A 225 -3.43 -8.48 -5.87
C ARG A 225 -4.27 -7.32 -5.34
N ILE A 226 -3.67 -6.17 -5.05
CA ILE A 226 -4.38 -4.98 -4.55
C ILE A 226 -5.37 -4.46 -5.59
N ALA A 227 -4.98 -4.36 -6.86
CA ALA A 227 -5.88 -3.91 -7.93
C ALA A 227 -7.09 -4.85 -8.12
N ALA A 228 -6.89 -6.16 -7.99
CA ALA A 228 -7.99 -7.12 -8.02
C ALA A 228 -8.92 -6.96 -6.80
N GLN A 229 -8.38 -6.90 -5.57
CA GLN A 229 -9.21 -6.69 -4.37
C GLN A 229 -9.99 -5.37 -4.44
N HIS A 230 -9.35 -4.31 -4.93
CA HIS A 230 -10.00 -3.02 -5.11
C HIS A 230 -11.17 -3.12 -6.10
N ALA A 231 -10.98 -3.72 -7.27
CA ALA A 231 -12.07 -3.89 -8.24
C ALA A 231 -13.21 -4.77 -7.72
N LEU A 232 -12.92 -5.79 -6.89
CA LEU A 232 -13.95 -6.65 -6.30
C LEU A 232 -14.80 -5.94 -5.22
N ASN A 233 -14.26 -4.90 -4.57
CA ASN A 233 -14.98 -4.18 -3.52
C ASN A 233 -16.30 -3.57 -4.00
N ASP A 234 -16.34 -3.03 -5.22
CA ASP A 234 -17.58 -2.48 -5.79
C ASP A 234 -18.71 -3.52 -5.84
N LEU A 235 -18.38 -4.77 -6.16
CA LEU A 235 -19.35 -5.86 -6.15
C LEU A 235 -19.79 -6.20 -4.74
N TYR A 236 -18.87 -6.28 -3.78
CA TYR A 236 -19.21 -6.54 -2.38
C TYR A 236 -20.08 -5.43 -1.79
N ALA A 237 -19.76 -4.16 -2.06
CA ALA A 237 -20.54 -3.00 -1.64
C ALA A 237 -21.94 -3.00 -2.26
N SER A 238 -22.04 -3.46 -3.51
CA SER A 238 -23.32 -3.57 -4.23
C SER A 238 -24.09 -4.86 -3.93
N GLY A 239 -23.67 -5.65 -2.94
CA GLY A 239 -24.41 -6.85 -2.52
C GLY A 239 -24.20 -8.07 -3.44
N ALA A 240 -23.15 -8.11 -4.26
CA ALA A 240 -22.95 -9.13 -5.29
C ALA A 240 -21.73 -10.03 -5.05
N ARG A 241 -21.89 -11.31 -5.40
CA ARG A 241 -20.80 -12.29 -5.43
C ARG A 241 -20.08 -12.21 -6.78
N PRO A 242 -18.74 -12.04 -6.79
CA PRO A 242 -17.96 -12.04 -8.03
C PRO A 242 -18.12 -13.35 -8.82
N ARG A 243 -18.09 -13.25 -10.15
CA ARG A 243 -18.17 -14.41 -11.07
C ARG A 243 -17.08 -14.39 -12.12
N ALA A 244 -16.82 -13.21 -12.71
CA ALA A 244 -15.85 -13.07 -13.78
C ALA A 244 -15.13 -11.73 -13.76
N ALA A 245 -13.95 -11.69 -14.35
CA ALA A 245 -13.15 -10.49 -14.52
C ALA A 245 -12.48 -10.42 -15.91
N LEU A 246 -12.25 -9.20 -16.39
CA LEU A 246 -11.40 -8.86 -17.53
C LEU A 246 -10.32 -7.89 -17.08
N ALA A 247 -9.06 -8.15 -17.44
CA ALA A 247 -7.95 -7.28 -17.10
C ALA A 247 -7.86 -6.06 -18.04
N ALA A 248 -7.54 -4.89 -17.49
CA ALA A 248 -7.14 -3.68 -18.21
C ALA A 248 -5.80 -3.20 -17.63
N ILE A 249 -4.70 -3.51 -18.32
CA ILE A 249 -3.33 -3.37 -17.80
C ILE A 249 -2.49 -2.48 -18.71
N THR A 250 -1.80 -1.51 -18.15
CA THR A 250 -0.74 -0.75 -18.80
C THR A 250 0.56 -1.00 -18.04
N LEU A 251 1.55 -1.58 -18.73
CA LEU A 251 2.89 -1.83 -18.20
C LEU A 251 3.82 -0.66 -18.56
N PRO A 252 4.78 -0.28 -17.70
CA PRO A 252 5.84 0.64 -18.07
C PRO A 252 6.63 0.16 -19.28
N PHE A 253 7.17 1.07 -20.09
CA PHE A 253 8.06 0.70 -21.19
C PHE A 253 9.28 -0.10 -20.70
N ALA A 254 9.47 -1.31 -21.23
CA ALA A 254 10.57 -2.19 -20.90
C ALA A 254 10.85 -3.21 -22.02
N ALA A 255 12.00 -3.89 -21.95
CA ALA A 255 12.33 -4.98 -22.86
C ALA A 255 11.31 -6.14 -22.73
N ALA A 256 11.09 -6.89 -23.80
CA ALA A 256 10.06 -7.94 -23.86
C ALA A 256 10.12 -8.96 -22.71
N GLY A 257 11.33 -9.36 -22.28
CA GLY A 257 11.49 -10.28 -21.14
C GLY A 257 11.03 -9.69 -19.80
N VAL A 258 11.24 -8.39 -19.60
CA VAL A 258 10.76 -7.66 -18.41
C VAL A 258 9.24 -7.53 -18.47
N GLN A 259 8.69 -7.17 -19.63
CA GLN A 259 7.24 -7.09 -19.83
C GLN A 259 6.55 -8.42 -19.52
N ALA A 260 7.06 -9.53 -20.05
CA ALA A 260 6.50 -10.85 -19.81
C ALA A 260 6.59 -11.27 -18.33
N ARG A 261 7.71 -10.97 -17.66
CA ARG A 261 7.89 -11.23 -16.22
C ARG A 261 6.87 -10.45 -15.41
N ASP A 262 6.76 -9.15 -15.67
CA ASP A 262 5.95 -8.24 -14.87
C ASP A 262 4.46 -8.49 -15.07
N LEU A 263 4.02 -8.70 -16.33
CA LEU A 263 2.66 -9.13 -16.63
C LEU A 263 2.29 -10.45 -15.92
N ARG A 264 3.19 -11.43 -15.95
CA ARG A 264 2.97 -12.71 -15.25
C ARG A 264 2.80 -12.51 -13.75
N GLN A 265 3.60 -11.65 -13.14
CA GLN A 265 3.51 -11.38 -11.69
C GLN A 265 2.21 -10.66 -11.34
N VAL A 266 1.85 -9.61 -12.08
CA VAL A 266 0.57 -8.91 -11.92
C VAL A 266 -0.61 -9.87 -12.00
N LEU A 267 -0.67 -10.67 -13.07
CA LEU A 267 -1.76 -11.62 -13.25
C LEU A 267 -1.76 -12.71 -12.18
N ALA A 268 -0.60 -13.16 -11.70
CA ALA A 268 -0.53 -14.13 -10.61
C ALA A 268 -1.05 -13.56 -9.28
N GLY A 269 -0.74 -12.30 -8.98
CA GLY A 269 -1.29 -11.60 -7.81
C GLY A 269 -2.80 -11.45 -7.89
N ALA A 270 -3.30 -11.00 -9.03
CA ALA A 270 -4.73 -10.85 -9.29
C ALA A 270 -5.48 -12.19 -9.21
N LEU A 271 -4.95 -13.25 -9.84
CA LEU A 271 -5.53 -14.59 -9.80
C LEU A 271 -5.59 -15.17 -8.39
N THR A 272 -4.66 -14.78 -7.50
CA THR A 272 -4.73 -15.21 -6.09
C THR A 272 -5.96 -14.59 -5.41
N ALA A 273 -6.23 -13.30 -5.63
CA ALA A 273 -7.44 -12.64 -5.12
C ALA A 273 -8.73 -13.19 -5.78
N PHE A 274 -8.70 -13.45 -7.08
CA PHE A 274 -9.86 -14.00 -7.79
C PHE A 274 -10.18 -15.44 -7.38
N ALA A 275 -9.17 -16.27 -7.11
CA ALA A 275 -9.36 -17.62 -6.60
C ALA A 275 -10.03 -17.63 -5.20
N GLU A 276 -9.69 -16.67 -4.33
CA GLU A 276 -10.34 -16.49 -3.03
C GLU A 276 -11.84 -16.12 -3.17
N ALA A 277 -12.23 -15.52 -4.29
CA ALA A 277 -13.57 -15.02 -4.56
C ALA A 277 -14.41 -15.89 -5.52
N ASP A 278 -13.90 -17.06 -5.93
CA ASP A 278 -14.49 -17.89 -7.00
C ASP A 278 -14.79 -17.09 -8.30
N CYS A 279 -13.87 -16.17 -8.63
CA CYS A 279 -13.98 -15.29 -9.79
C CYS A 279 -13.06 -15.78 -10.92
N VAL A 280 -13.59 -15.87 -12.15
CA VAL A 280 -12.84 -16.35 -13.31
C VAL A 280 -12.26 -15.18 -14.10
N LEU A 281 -10.95 -15.14 -14.28
CA LEU A 281 -10.33 -14.21 -15.23
C LEU A 281 -10.54 -14.72 -16.67
N LEU A 282 -11.40 -14.05 -17.42
CA LEU A 282 -11.80 -14.46 -18.78
C LEU A 282 -10.83 -13.98 -19.88
N GLY A 283 -9.92 -13.07 -19.55
CA GLY A 283 -9.01 -12.44 -20.50
C GLY A 283 -8.76 -10.99 -20.13
N GLY A 284 -8.47 -10.16 -21.13
CA GLY A 284 -8.26 -8.74 -20.93
C GLY A 284 -7.51 -8.07 -22.06
N HIS A 285 -7.08 -6.84 -21.82
CA HIS A 285 -6.27 -6.04 -22.72
C HIS A 285 -5.04 -5.49 -22.00
N SER A 286 -3.92 -5.42 -22.72
CA SER A 286 -2.65 -4.92 -22.19
C SER A 286 -2.01 -3.89 -23.13
N LEU A 287 -1.55 -2.78 -22.56
CA LEU A 287 -0.85 -1.68 -23.23
C LEU A 287 0.53 -1.45 -22.60
N GLN A 288 1.34 -0.63 -23.26
CA GLN A 288 2.56 -0.06 -22.67
C GLN A 288 2.39 1.45 -22.51
N GLY A 289 2.94 1.99 -21.42
CA GLY A 289 2.85 3.41 -21.08
C GLY A 289 4.01 3.88 -20.21
N PRO A 290 4.04 5.17 -19.83
CA PRO A 290 5.09 5.72 -18.98
C PRO A 290 4.99 5.23 -17.53
N GLU A 291 3.80 4.82 -17.08
CA GLU A 291 3.50 4.44 -15.71
C GLU A 291 2.64 3.17 -15.68
N TRP A 292 2.66 2.50 -14.52
CA TRP A 292 1.77 1.40 -14.21
C TRP A 292 0.31 1.87 -14.12
N GLN A 293 -0.58 1.21 -14.86
CA GLN A 293 -2.03 1.31 -14.64
C GLN A 293 -2.62 -0.11 -14.64
N LEU A 294 -3.36 -0.44 -13.59
CA LEU A 294 -3.83 -1.80 -13.35
C LEU A 294 -5.27 -1.75 -12.92
N GLY A 295 -6.13 -2.48 -13.60
CA GLY A 295 -7.53 -2.53 -13.27
C GLY A 295 -8.23 -3.73 -13.85
N PHE A 296 -9.46 -3.93 -13.39
CA PHE A 296 -10.28 -5.06 -13.78
C PHE A 296 -11.72 -4.59 -13.96
N ALA A 297 -12.32 -4.97 -15.10
CA ALA A 297 -13.76 -4.99 -15.22
C ALA A 297 -14.26 -6.28 -14.57
N VAL A 298 -15.06 -6.18 -13.53
CA VAL A 298 -15.58 -7.32 -12.78
C VAL A 298 -17.09 -7.44 -12.98
N THR A 299 -17.57 -8.68 -13.01
CA THR A 299 -18.99 -9.00 -13.09
C THR A 299 -19.36 -9.96 -11.98
N GLY A 300 -20.45 -9.65 -11.28
CA GLY A 300 -20.98 -10.43 -10.18
C GLY A 300 -22.49 -10.63 -10.28
N GLU A 301 -23.03 -11.44 -9.38
CA GLU A 301 -24.46 -11.72 -9.25
C GLU A 301 -24.94 -11.32 -7.86
N ALA A 302 -26.10 -10.64 -7.78
CA ALA A 302 -26.68 -10.20 -6.52
C ALA A 302 -26.90 -11.38 -5.56
N ALA A 303 -26.29 -11.32 -4.37
CA ALA A 303 -26.28 -12.43 -3.41
C ALA A 303 -27.66 -12.73 -2.81
N ALA A 304 -28.50 -11.69 -2.67
CA ALA A 304 -29.86 -11.77 -2.13
C ALA A 304 -30.95 -11.62 -3.21
N GLY A 305 -30.60 -11.82 -4.49
CA GLY A 305 -31.50 -11.63 -5.64
C GLY A 305 -31.65 -10.16 -6.09
N GLU A 306 -31.51 -9.22 -5.17
CA GLU A 306 -31.51 -7.78 -5.43
C GLU A 306 -30.16 -7.13 -5.06
N PRO A 307 -29.71 -6.09 -5.78
CA PRO A 307 -28.51 -5.34 -5.41
C PRO A 307 -28.69 -4.59 -4.09
N LEU A 308 -27.62 -4.54 -3.29
CA LEU A 308 -27.52 -3.57 -2.22
C LEU A 308 -27.16 -2.22 -2.85
N ARG A 309 -27.90 -1.17 -2.50
CA ARG A 309 -27.72 0.16 -3.08
C ARG A 309 -26.89 1.04 -2.17
N LYS A 310 -26.24 2.04 -2.75
CA LYS A 310 -25.57 3.12 -2.04
C LYS A 310 -26.55 3.97 -1.24
N ARG A 311 -27.79 4.10 -1.74
CA ARG A 311 -28.89 4.82 -1.07
C ARG A 311 -29.93 3.85 -0.53
N GLY A 312 -30.64 4.26 0.52
CA GLY A 312 -31.68 3.45 1.15
C GLY A 312 -31.55 3.34 2.67
N ALA A 313 -30.50 3.93 3.24
CA ALA A 313 -30.39 4.15 4.68
C ALA A 313 -31.64 4.87 5.22
N GLN A 314 -31.88 4.71 6.51
CA GLN A 314 -32.98 5.34 7.25
C GLN A 314 -32.44 6.04 8.49
N ALA A 315 -33.22 6.98 9.03
CA ALA A 315 -32.90 7.58 10.32
C ALA A 315 -32.86 6.50 11.42
N GLY A 316 -31.82 6.56 12.25
CA GLY A 316 -31.53 5.56 13.30
C GLY A 316 -30.68 4.38 12.81
N ASP A 317 -30.34 4.29 11.53
CA ASP A 317 -29.38 3.28 11.06
C ASP A 317 -27.98 3.62 11.60
N VAL A 318 -27.28 2.59 12.05
CA VAL A 318 -25.91 2.66 12.56
C VAL A 318 -24.92 2.55 11.40
N LEU A 319 -23.90 3.42 11.40
CA LEU A 319 -22.83 3.43 10.42
C LEU A 319 -21.67 2.55 10.88
N LEU A 320 -21.41 1.46 10.16
CA LEU A 320 -20.33 0.51 10.43
C LEU A 320 -19.27 0.60 9.32
N LEU A 321 -18.02 0.83 9.70
CA LEU A 321 -16.87 0.85 8.80
C LEU A 321 -15.99 -0.40 9.00
N THR A 322 -15.67 -1.08 7.90
CA THR A 322 -15.00 -2.39 7.95
C THR A 322 -13.46 -2.34 7.80
N ARG A 323 -12.89 -1.17 7.51
CA ARG A 323 -11.43 -0.96 7.47
C ARG A 323 -11.02 0.38 8.07
N PRO A 324 -9.81 0.47 8.63
CA PRO A 324 -9.24 1.74 9.06
C PRO A 324 -8.98 2.68 7.89
N LEU A 325 -9.03 3.99 8.18
CA LEU A 325 -8.70 5.06 7.25
C LEU A 325 -7.21 5.41 7.28
N GLY A 326 -6.74 6.09 6.24
CA GLY A 326 -5.43 6.76 6.19
C GLY A 326 -4.48 6.21 5.12
N THR A 327 -4.92 5.38 4.18
CA THR A 327 -4.02 4.86 3.14
C THR A 327 -3.47 5.98 2.28
N GLY A 328 -4.28 6.99 1.92
CA GLY A 328 -3.84 8.07 1.03
C GLY A 328 -2.69 8.86 1.64
N VAL A 329 -2.84 9.30 2.89
CA VAL A 329 -1.80 10.07 3.58
C VAL A 329 -0.55 9.22 3.87
N LEU A 330 -0.72 7.94 4.21
CA LEU A 330 0.41 7.03 4.43
C LEU A 330 1.24 6.85 3.16
N PHE A 331 0.61 6.63 2.01
CA PHE A 331 1.35 6.50 0.75
C PHE A 331 1.92 7.84 0.26
N ALA A 332 1.25 8.97 0.53
CA ALA A 332 1.83 10.29 0.30
C ALA A 332 3.09 10.53 1.15
N ALA A 333 3.10 10.06 2.40
CA ALA A 333 4.27 10.08 3.27
C ALA A 333 5.35 9.11 2.78
N HIS A 334 4.98 7.91 2.31
CA HIS A 334 5.90 6.92 1.76
C HIS A 334 6.64 7.44 0.53
N MET A 335 5.93 8.07 -0.42
CA MET A 335 6.50 8.69 -1.61
C MET A 335 7.52 9.79 -1.26
N GLN A 336 7.37 10.43 -0.11
CA GLN A 336 8.28 11.46 0.41
C GLN A 336 9.35 10.91 1.36
N LEU A 337 9.45 9.58 1.49
CA LEU A 337 10.37 8.87 2.40
C LEU A 337 10.19 9.29 3.88
N ALA A 338 8.95 9.62 4.26
CA ALA A 338 8.57 10.11 5.59
C ALA A 338 7.70 9.13 6.39
N ALA A 339 7.32 7.98 5.81
CA ALA A 339 6.57 6.94 6.50
C ALA A 339 7.49 5.87 7.12
N ASP A 340 7.06 5.28 8.24
CA ASP A 340 7.68 4.06 8.77
C ASP A 340 7.31 2.87 7.86
N GLY A 341 8.32 2.11 7.41
CA GLY A 341 8.10 0.95 6.54
C GLY A 341 7.14 -0.09 7.14
N ARG A 342 7.10 -0.24 8.48
CA ARG A 342 6.20 -1.17 9.16
C ARG A 342 4.73 -0.76 9.04
N ASP A 343 4.47 0.54 8.98
CA ASP A 343 3.12 1.06 8.81
C ASP A 343 2.65 0.88 7.36
N ILE A 344 3.57 1.02 6.39
CA ILE A 344 3.31 0.71 4.98
C ILE A 344 3.07 -0.78 4.76
N ASP A 345 3.88 -1.67 5.35
CA ASP A 345 3.67 -3.12 5.27
C ASP A 345 2.29 -3.53 5.81
N ARG A 346 1.86 -2.93 6.93
CA ARG A 346 0.52 -3.15 7.50
C ARG A 346 -0.59 -2.65 6.55
N ALA A 347 -0.42 -1.47 5.96
CA ALA A 347 -1.38 -0.94 4.99
C ALA A 347 -1.47 -1.83 3.74
N LEU A 348 -0.33 -2.31 3.22
CA LEU A 348 -0.27 -3.23 2.07
C LEU A 348 -0.94 -4.57 2.35
N ALA A 349 -0.69 -5.16 3.53
CA ALA A 349 -1.35 -6.40 3.94
C ALA A 349 -2.87 -6.23 4.02
N LEU A 350 -3.33 -5.10 4.59
CA LEU A 350 -4.75 -4.79 4.70
C LEU A 350 -5.40 -4.58 3.33
N MET A 351 -4.79 -3.79 2.45
CA MET A 351 -5.26 -3.58 1.07
C MET A 351 -5.33 -4.87 0.25
N GLY A 352 -4.44 -5.84 0.53
CA GLY A 352 -4.42 -7.16 -0.10
C GLY A 352 -5.39 -8.19 0.48
N THR A 353 -6.14 -7.87 1.54
CA THR A 353 -7.10 -8.79 2.17
C THR A 353 -8.45 -8.74 1.44
N SER A 354 -9.21 -9.84 1.40
CA SER A 354 -10.54 -9.88 0.78
C SER A 354 -11.61 -9.22 1.67
N GLN A 355 -12.58 -8.55 1.04
CA GLN A 355 -13.77 -8.00 1.71
C GLN A 355 -15.02 -8.87 1.51
N ALA A 356 -14.90 -10.11 1.03
CA ALA A 356 -16.05 -11.00 0.84
C ALA A 356 -16.87 -11.20 2.13
N ALA A 357 -16.23 -11.29 3.29
CA ALA A 357 -16.93 -11.39 4.57
C ALA A 357 -17.69 -10.10 4.95
N ALA A 358 -17.31 -8.94 4.41
CA ALA A 358 -18.07 -7.70 4.60
C ALA A 358 -19.40 -7.71 3.84
N LEU A 359 -19.46 -8.36 2.68
CA LEU A 359 -20.74 -8.65 2.00
C LEU A 359 -21.62 -9.56 2.86
N GLU A 360 -21.07 -10.66 3.38
CA GLU A 360 -21.84 -11.57 4.26
C GLU A 360 -22.36 -10.84 5.51
N ALA A 361 -21.54 -9.97 6.10
CA ALA A 361 -21.93 -9.15 7.25
C ALA A 361 -23.04 -8.16 6.89
N ALA A 362 -22.98 -7.54 5.70
CA ALA A 362 -24.03 -6.65 5.22
C ALA A 362 -25.36 -7.40 5.05
N VAL A 363 -25.33 -8.59 4.44
CA VAL A 363 -26.54 -9.43 4.26
C VAL A 363 -27.08 -9.91 5.60
N ALA A 364 -26.24 -10.48 6.46
CA ALA A 364 -26.65 -11.02 7.76
C ALA A 364 -27.18 -9.94 8.72
N GLY A 365 -26.57 -8.74 8.67
CA GLY A 365 -27.01 -7.58 9.45
C GLY A 365 -28.21 -6.84 8.85
N GLY A 366 -28.70 -7.22 7.66
CA GLY A 366 -29.81 -6.54 7.00
C GLY A 366 -29.48 -5.09 6.62
N ALA A 367 -28.29 -4.86 6.06
CA ALA A 367 -27.84 -3.55 5.61
C ALA A 367 -28.87 -2.94 4.64
N ARG A 368 -29.18 -1.66 4.87
CA ARG A 368 -30.15 -0.90 4.08
C ARG A 368 -29.47 -0.07 2.99
N ALA A 369 -28.22 0.30 3.24
CA ALA A 369 -27.34 0.86 2.25
C ALA A 369 -25.90 0.42 2.50
N ALA A 370 -25.09 0.37 1.45
CA ALA A 370 -23.66 0.15 1.55
C ALA A 370 -22.92 0.84 0.41
N THR A 371 -21.67 1.19 0.67
CA THR A 371 -20.72 1.66 -0.33
C THR A 371 -19.31 1.29 0.09
N ASP A 372 -18.33 1.34 -0.81
CA ASP A 372 -16.93 1.21 -0.45
C ASP A 372 -16.24 2.58 -0.32
N VAL A 373 -15.42 2.75 0.71
CA VAL A 373 -14.73 4.01 0.95
C VAL A 373 -13.45 4.03 0.13
N THR A 374 -13.43 4.83 -0.94
CA THR A 374 -12.32 4.91 -1.89
C THR A 374 -11.83 6.34 -2.13
N GLY A 375 -11.71 6.78 -3.40
CA GLY A 375 -11.03 8.03 -3.79
C GLY A 375 -11.64 9.32 -3.25
N PHE A 376 -12.94 9.35 -2.95
CA PHE A 376 -13.61 10.54 -2.40
C PHE A 376 -13.48 10.68 -0.88
N GLY A 377 -12.82 9.72 -0.22
CA GLY A 377 -12.72 9.67 1.23
C GLY A 377 -14.06 9.34 1.89
N LEU A 378 -14.04 9.21 3.22
CA LEU A 378 -15.24 8.84 3.99
C LEU A 378 -16.35 9.90 3.87
N ALA A 379 -16.00 11.19 3.91
CA ALA A 379 -17.00 12.26 3.84
C ALA A 379 -17.77 12.25 2.51
N GLY A 380 -17.07 12.08 1.38
CA GLY A 380 -17.72 12.06 0.07
C GLY A 380 -18.68 10.88 -0.06
N HIS A 381 -18.20 9.67 0.23
CA HIS A 381 -19.00 8.44 0.16
C HIS A 381 -20.19 8.44 1.12
N LEU A 382 -20.01 8.95 2.35
CA LEU A 382 -21.14 9.11 3.28
C LEU A 382 -22.14 10.16 2.78
N CYS A 383 -21.68 11.29 2.23
CA CYS A 383 -22.60 12.29 1.64
C CYS A 383 -23.41 11.71 0.47
N GLU A 384 -22.80 10.89 -0.39
CA GLU A 384 -23.50 10.21 -1.48
C GLU A 384 -24.58 9.25 -0.97
N MET A 385 -24.27 8.49 0.08
CA MET A 385 -25.19 7.57 0.75
C MET A 385 -26.38 8.29 1.39
N LEU A 386 -26.12 9.41 2.07
CA LEU A 386 -27.14 10.24 2.72
C LEU A 386 -28.08 10.92 1.72
N GLY A 387 -27.54 11.33 0.56
CA GLY A 387 -28.26 12.12 -0.42
C GLY A 387 -28.80 13.42 0.19
N ASP A 388 -30.01 13.81 -0.22
CA ASP A 388 -30.68 15.03 0.27
C ASP A 388 -31.79 14.74 1.29
N ALA A 389 -31.83 13.50 1.82
CA ALA A 389 -32.93 13.03 2.67
C ALA A 389 -32.52 12.82 4.14
N LEU A 390 -31.25 12.52 4.41
CA LEU A 390 -30.75 12.18 5.74
C LEU A 390 -29.50 12.98 6.06
N GLY A 391 -29.28 13.27 7.34
CA GLY A 391 -27.96 13.65 7.86
C GLY A 391 -27.26 12.46 8.51
N ALA A 392 -26.03 12.66 8.97
CA ALA A 392 -25.34 11.70 9.85
C ALA A 392 -24.74 12.42 11.05
N THR A 393 -24.60 11.69 12.16
CA THR A 393 -23.67 12.04 13.23
C THR A 393 -22.47 11.10 13.17
N LEU A 394 -21.25 11.64 13.30
CA LEU A 394 -20.02 10.85 13.32
C LEU A 394 -19.22 11.13 14.59
N ASP A 395 -18.72 10.06 15.20
CA ASP A 395 -17.73 10.13 16.27
C ASP A 395 -16.32 9.98 15.70
N LEU A 396 -15.57 11.09 15.73
CA LEU A 396 -14.17 11.09 15.29
C LEU A 396 -13.29 10.17 16.15
N ALA A 397 -13.59 10.00 17.44
CA ALA A 397 -12.82 9.12 18.33
C ALA A 397 -13.01 7.64 17.96
N ALA A 398 -14.19 7.28 17.44
CA ALA A 398 -14.52 5.92 17.01
C ALA A 398 -13.96 5.54 15.63
N LEU A 399 -13.46 6.51 14.84
CA LEU A 399 -12.88 6.20 13.53
C LEU A 399 -11.67 5.26 13.68
N PRO A 400 -11.66 4.11 13.00
CA PRO A 400 -10.48 3.25 12.93
C PRO A 400 -9.43 3.91 12.02
N VAL A 401 -8.18 3.97 12.46
CA VAL A 401 -7.10 4.66 11.74
C VAL A 401 -5.88 3.76 11.61
N LEU A 402 -5.25 3.77 10.43
CA LEU A 402 -4.01 3.04 10.21
C LEU A 402 -2.87 3.64 11.04
N PRO A 403 -2.00 2.81 11.64
CA PRO A 403 -0.80 3.28 12.31
C PRO A 403 0.01 4.23 11.42
N GLY A 404 0.51 5.34 12.00
CA GLY A 404 1.30 6.34 11.28
C GLY A 404 0.50 7.40 10.51
N ALA A 405 -0.79 7.18 10.22
CA ALA A 405 -1.58 8.13 9.43
C ALA A 405 -1.82 9.46 10.18
N GLU A 406 -2.21 9.40 11.45
CA GLU A 406 -2.37 10.61 12.29
C GLU A 406 -1.06 11.39 12.43
N ALA A 407 0.05 10.69 12.62
CA ALA A 407 1.37 11.30 12.74
C ALA A 407 1.79 11.99 11.42
N ALA A 408 1.52 11.36 10.28
CA ALA A 408 1.76 11.95 8.97
C ALA A 408 0.93 13.23 8.75
N ILE A 409 -0.35 13.19 9.10
CA ILE A 409 -1.23 14.37 9.05
C ILE A 409 -0.74 15.48 9.98
N ALA A 410 -0.37 15.15 11.22
CA ALA A 410 0.16 16.10 12.20
C ALA A 410 1.48 16.74 11.72
N ALA A 411 2.27 16.01 10.93
CA ALA A 411 3.47 16.52 10.26
C ALA A 411 3.17 17.38 9.00
N GLY A 412 1.89 17.60 8.68
CA GLY A 412 1.45 18.40 7.53
C GLY A 412 1.44 17.66 6.20
N LEU A 413 1.61 16.34 6.20
CA LEU A 413 1.56 15.52 4.99
C LEU A 413 0.11 15.25 4.59
N ARG A 414 -0.17 15.30 3.29
CA ARG A 414 -1.48 15.00 2.71
C ARG A 414 -1.31 14.34 1.34
N SER A 415 -2.28 13.53 0.96
CA SER A 415 -2.41 13.02 -0.40
C SER A 415 -2.90 14.12 -1.35
N THR A 416 -2.63 13.96 -2.65
CA THR A 416 -2.98 14.95 -3.67
C THR A 416 -4.49 15.08 -3.89
N GLY A 417 -5.27 14.06 -3.53
CA GLY A 417 -6.74 14.08 -3.61
C GLY A 417 -7.43 14.74 -2.42
N ALA A 418 -6.79 14.77 -1.24
CA ALA A 418 -7.43 15.27 -0.02
C ALA A 418 -7.88 16.75 -0.11
N PRO A 419 -7.12 17.68 -0.71
CA PRO A 419 -7.58 19.07 -0.88
C PRO A 419 -8.83 19.18 -1.77
N ALA A 420 -8.92 18.38 -2.84
CA ALA A 420 -10.09 18.38 -3.72
C ALA A 420 -11.32 17.81 -3.00
N ASN A 421 -11.16 16.71 -2.25
CA ASN A 421 -12.23 16.16 -1.42
C ASN A 421 -12.69 17.15 -0.34
N LEU A 422 -11.76 17.87 0.31
CA LEU A 422 -12.10 18.91 1.27
C LEU A 422 -12.86 20.06 0.63
N ALA A 423 -12.45 20.51 -0.57
CA ALA A 423 -13.14 21.57 -1.29
C ALA A 423 -14.57 21.15 -1.69
N ALA A 424 -14.75 19.91 -2.14
CA ALA A 424 -16.05 19.38 -2.55
C ALA A 424 -17.01 19.12 -1.37
N TRP A 425 -16.50 18.53 -0.28
CA TRP A 425 -17.34 17.99 0.79
C TRP A 425 -17.21 18.70 2.13
N GLY A 426 -16.21 19.57 2.32
CA GLY A 426 -15.92 20.21 3.59
C GLY A 426 -17.08 21.05 4.14
N ALA A 427 -17.81 21.74 3.26
CA ALA A 427 -18.99 22.52 3.65
C ALA A 427 -20.16 21.66 4.18
N ARG A 428 -20.14 20.34 3.89
CA ARG A 428 -21.16 19.38 4.35
C ARG A 428 -20.82 18.80 5.73
N VAL A 429 -19.62 19.07 6.27
CA VAL A 429 -19.20 18.62 7.60
C VAL A 429 -19.37 19.74 8.61
N LEU A 430 -20.22 19.53 9.61
CA LEU A 430 -20.58 20.49 10.63
C LEU A 430 -19.92 20.18 11.97
N GLY A 431 -19.56 21.23 12.70
CA GLY A 431 -18.89 21.14 13.99
C GLY A 431 -17.37 21.06 13.88
N SER A 432 -16.71 21.00 15.02
CA SER A 432 -15.27 20.87 15.14
C SER A 432 -14.93 19.73 16.09
N GLY A 433 -13.84 19.02 15.78
CA GLY A 433 -13.25 18.02 16.65
C GLY A 433 -11.73 18.06 16.53
N ASP A 434 -11.07 16.93 16.76
CA ASP A 434 -9.63 16.82 16.56
C ASP A 434 -9.27 17.18 15.10
N PRO A 435 -8.47 18.25 14.85
CA PRO A 435 -8.12 18.70 13.51
C PRO A 435 -7.35 17.67 12.69
N VAL A 436 -6.63 16.73 13.32
CA VAL A 436 -5.91 15.65 12.65
C VAL A 436 -6.91 14.61 12.17
N ARG A 437 -7.81 14.15 13.05
CA ARG A 437 -8.81 13.13 12.69
C ARG A 437 -9.86 13.64 11.72
N GLN A 438 -10.25 14.90 11.82
CA GLN A 438 -11.18 15.50 10.85
C GLN A 438 -10.63 15.48 9.42
N GLN A 439 -9.31 15.53 9.24
CA GLN A 439 -8.71 15.45 7.89
C GLN A 439 -8.77 14.05 7.28
N LEU A 440 -8.84 12.99 8.09
CA LEU A 440 -8.99 11.61 7.60
C LEU A 440 -10.29 11.42 6.82
N LEU A 441 -11.32 12.22 7.12
CA LEU A 441 -12.60 12.19 6.41
C LEU A 441 -12.45 12.46 4.91
N PHE A 442 -11.44 13.25 4.53
CA PHE A 442 -11.21 13.68 3.16
C PHE A 442 -10.05 12.94 2.49
N ASP A 443 -9.33 12.09 3.23
CA ASP A 443 -8.22 11.33 2.66
C ASP A 443 -8.76 10.26 1.68
N PRO A 444 -8.31 10.22 0.40
CA PRO A 444 -8.60 9.15 -0.52
C PRO A 444 -8.11 7.81 0.02
N GLN A 445 -8.97 6.80 0.00
CA GLN A 445 -8.63 5.44 0.38
C GLN A 445 -8.41 4.59 -0.88
N THR A 446 -7.32 3.81 -0.92
CA THR A 446 -7.10 2.80 -1.97
C THR A 446 -7.37 1.43 -1.37
N ALA A 447 -8.20 0.61 -2.02
CA ALA A 447 -8.69 -0.66 -1.46
C ALA A 447 -9.23 -0.49 -0.02
N GLY A 448 -10.04 0.56 0.19
CA GLY A 448 -10.64 0.83 1.50
C GLY A 448 -11.72 -0.17 1.89
N GLY A 449 -12.39 0.10 3.01
CA GLY A 449 -13.42 -0.78 3.55
C GLY A 449 -14.81 -0.44 3.03
N LEU A 450 -15.75 -1.34 3.26
CA LEU A 450 -17.17 -1.05 3.12
C LEU A 450 -17.65 -0.18 4.29
N LEU A 451 -18.49 0.80 3.98
CA LEU A 451 -19.34 1.56 4.88
C LEU A 451 -20.75 1.01 4.76
N LEU A 452 -21.31 0.52 5.87
CA LEU A 452 -22.64 -0.08 5.93
C LEU A 452 -23.57 0.77 6.79
N ALA A 453 -24.79 1.02 6.30
CA ALA A 453 -25.89 1.55 7.11
C ALA A 453 -26.80 0.38 7.53
N LEU A 454 -26.78 0.06 8.83
CA LEU A 454 -27.42 -1.13 9.40
C LEU A 454 -28.52 -0.72 10.39
N PRO A 455 -29.66 -1.41 10.42
CA PRO A 455 -30.60 -1.25 11.53
C PRO A 455 -29.90 -1.64 12.85
N PRO A 456 -30.18 -0.97 13.98
CA PRO A 456 -29.49 -1.25 15.26
C PRO A 456 -29.50 -2.73 15.67
N ALA A 457 -30.60 -3.44 15.39
CA ALA A 457 -30.74 -4.86 15.69
C ALA A 457 -29.76 -5.77 14.91
N GLY A 458 -29.30 -5.35 13.73
CA GLY A 458 -28.41 -6.11 12.85
C GLY A 458 -26.92 -5.91 13.12
N VAL A 459 -26.55 -4.87 13.86
CA VAL A 459 -25.13 -4.49 14.08
C VAL A 459 -24.34 -5.60 14.76
N SER A 460 -24.91 -6.26 15.77
CA SER A 460 -24.22 -7.30 16.53
C SER A 460 -23.90 -8.51 15.65
N GLU A 461 -24.81 -8.88 14.76
CA GLU A 461 -24.63 -10.01 13.84
C GLU A 461 -23.60 -9.69 12.75
N ALA A 462 -23.68 -8.49 12.15
CA ALA A 462 -22.68 -8.02 11.19
C ALA A 462 -21.26 -8.04 11.78
N ARG A 463 -21.10 -7.53 13.02
CA ARG A 463 -19.81 -7.56 13.72
C ARG A 463 -19.32 -8.98 13.98
N ARG A 464 -20.20 -9.89 14.39
CA ARG A 464 -19.85 -11.30 14.62
C ARG A 464 -19.29 -11.96 13.35
N VAL A 465 -19.89 -11.67 12.19
CA VAL A 465 -19.42 -12.19 10.89
C VAL A 465 -18.04 -11.62 10.53
N LEU A 466 -17.83 -10.32 10.72
CA LEU A 466 -16.54 -9.67 10.45
C LEU A 466 -15.43 -10.19 11.37
N GLU A 467 -15.71 -10.29 12.68
CA GLU A 467 -14.77 -10.78 13.70
C GLU A 467 -14.38 -12.25 13.43
N ALA A 468 -15.31 -13.09 12.99
CA ALA A 468 -15.02 -14.48 12.62
C ALA A 468 -14.11 -14.62 11.38
N ALA A 469 -14.01 -13.56 10.57
CA ALA A 469 -13.14 -13.49 9.40
C ALA A 469 -11.87 -12.66 9.64
N ASP A 470 -11.56 -12.31 10.89
CA ASP A 470 -10.45 -11.44 11.29
C ASP A 470 -10.47 -10.06 10.60
N LEU A 471 -11.66 -9.57 10.23
CA LEU A 471 -11.86 -8.22 9.69
C LEU A 471 -12.23 -7.22 10.79
N GLY A 472 -11.72 -6.00 10.66
CA GLY A 472 -12.07 -4.90 11.55
C GLY A 472 -13.54 -4.48 11.38
N ALA A 473 -14.14 -4.00 12.46
CA ALA A 473 -15.48 -3.42 12.45
C ALA A 473 -15.57 -2.30 13.48
N ALA A 474 -15.82 -1.07 13.02
CA ALA A 474 -15.99 0.08 13.88
C ALA A 474 -17.34 0.73 13.64
N VAL A 475 -18.14 0.89 14.70
CA VAL A 475 -19.32 1.75 14.66
C VAL A 475 -18.82 3.19 14.76
N ILE A 476 -19.04 3.96 13.70
CA ILE A 476 -18.48 5.31 13.56
C ILE A 476 -19.52 6.42 13.74
N GLY A 477 -20.80 6.07 13.84
CA GLY A 477 -21.89 7.02 13.95
C GLY A 477 -23.25 6.44 13.59
N GLU A 478 -24.19 7.33 13.28
CA GLU A 478 -25.56 6.98 12.91
C GLU A 478 -26.17 7.97 11.90
N CYS A 479 -27.08 7.48 11.07
CA CYS A 479 -27.91 8.30 10.20
C CYS A 479 -29.03 8.97 11.01
N VAL A 480 -29.32 10.24 10.73
CA VAL A 480 -30.33 11.04 11.41
C VAL A 480 -31.27 11.70 10.42
N ALA A 481 -32.50 12.00 10.86
CA ALA A 481 -33.48 12.70 10.01
C ALA A 481 -33.20 14.21 9.87
N SER A 482 -32.40 14.78 10.78
CA SER A 482 -32.06 16.21 10.78
C SER A 482 -30.89 16.52 9.85
N GLU A 483 -30.81 17.77 9.38
CA GLU A 483 -29.72 18.29 8.53
C GLU A 483 -29.44 17.42 7.30
N PRO A 484 -30.42 17.33 6.37
CA PRO A 484 -30.28 16.48 5.20
C PRO A 484 -29.02 16.81 4.40
N GLY A 485 -28.29 15.75 4.06
CA GLY A 485 -27.05 15.81 3.33
C GLY A 485 -25.84 16.28 4.15
N MET A 486 -25.97 16.51 5.46
CA MET A 486 -24.89 17.02 6.30
C MET A 486 -24.36 15.93 7.25
N ILE A 487 -23.07 16.04 7.57
CA ILE A 487 -22.37 15.19 8.54
C ILE A 487 -22.02 16.05 9.74
N ARG A 488 -22.66 15.81 10.89
CA ARG A 488 -22.33 16.48 12.15
C ARG A 488 -21.32 15.66 12.94
N LEU A 489 -20.23 16.30 13.36
CA LEU A 489 -19.26 15.68 14.27
C LEU A 489 -19.79 15.73 15.70
N SER A 490 -19.84 14.58 16.39
CA SER A 490 -20.21 14.55 17.80
C SER A 490 -19.12 15.21 18.64
N SER A 491 -19.52 16.03 19.61
CA SER A 491 -18.59 16.52 20.62
C SER A 491 -18.15 15.33 21.48
N ALA A 492 -16.84 15.17 21.66
CA ALA A 492 -16.31 14.19 22.59
C ALA A 492 -16.95 14.40 23.97
N SER A 493 -17.53 13.34 24.52
CA SER A 493 -18.04 13.33 25.91
C SER A 493 -16.89 13.36 26.90
#